data_AF-A0A8T4KI60-F1
#
_entry.id   AF-A0A8T4KI60-F1
#
_cell.length_a   1.000
_cell.length_b   1.000
_cell.length_c   1.000
_cell.angle_alpha   90.00
_cell.angle_beta   90.00
_cell.angle_gamma   90.00
#
_symmetry.space_group_name_H-M   'P 1'
#
loop_
_entity.id
_entity.type
_entity.pdbx_description
1 polymer ?
#
loop_
_entity_poly.entity_id
_entity_poly.type
_entity_poly.pdbx_seq_one_letter_code
_entity_poly.pdbx_strand_id
1 'polypeptide(L)' 'MKVLFDDGGKIRVLRGTLVNFDPEVLVLQTLNKDFYIRRASIIKIHEAGDENNA' A
#
# COMPACT_ATOMS: atom_id res chain seq x y z
N MET A 1 -4.14 4.80 -5.05
CA MET A 1 -4.36 3.85 -3.93
C MET A 1 -3.61 4.31 -2.69
N LYS A 2 -4.11 4.01 -1.49
CA LYS A 2 -3.47 4.23 -0.18
C LYS A 2 -3.27 2.87 0.50
N VAL A 3 -2.06 2.57 0.95
CA VAL A 3 -1.73 1.32 1.65
C VAL A 3 -1.31 1.65 3.08
N LEU A 4 -1.97 1.04 4.06
CA LEU A 4 -1.63 1.05 5.48
C LEU A 4 -0.93 -0.26 5.82
N PHE A 5 0.26 -0.19 6.42
CA PHE A 5 1.06 -1.37 6.75
C PHE A 5 1.91 -1.15 7.99
N ASP A 6 2.33 -2.24 8.62
CA ASP A 6 3.32 -2.24 9.70
C ASP A 6 4.74 -2.35 9.14
N ASP A 7 5.62 -1.46 9.56
CA ASP A 7 7.06 -1.42 9.27
C ASP A 7 7.85 -1.58 10.57
N GLY A 8 7.88 -2.82 11.09
CA GLY A 8 8.65 -3.16 12.29
C GLY A 8 8.11 -2.55 13.59
N GLY A 9 6.80 -2.62 13.81
CA GLY A 9 6.11 -2.03 14.95
C GLY A 9 5.69 -0.57 14.74
N LYS A 10 5.84 -0.05 13.52
CA LYS A 10 5.47 1.32 13.14
C LYS A 10 4.44 1.30 12.03
N ILE A 11 3.27 1.81 12.33
CA ILE A 11 2.19 1.91 11.35
C ILE A 11 2.50 3.04 10.37
N ARG A 12 2.55 2.71 9.07
CA ARG A 12 2.82 3.66 7.99
C ARG A 12 1.73 3.65 6.93
N VAL A 13 1.64 4.79 6.25
CA VAL A 13 0.73 5.00 5.12
C VAL A 13 1.55 5.41 3.91
N LEU A 14 1.31 4.77 2.77
CA LEU A 14 1.83 5.20 1.48
C LEU A 14 0.71 5.41 0.48
N ARG A 15 0.83 6.44 -0.36
CA ARG A 15 -0.05 6.69 -1.49
C ARG A 15 0.72 6.51 -2.77
N GLY A 16 0.15 5.77 -3.71
CA GLY A 16 0.77 5.49 -5.00
C GLY A 16 -0.12 4.67 -5.91
N THR A 17 0.49 4.17 -6.97
CA THR A 17 -0.11 3.28 -7.96
C THR A 17 0.34 1.85 -7.66
N LEU A 18 -0.62 0.93 -7.59
CA LEU A 18 -0.30 -0.49 -7.48
C LEU A 18 0.15 -0.99 -8.85
N VAL A 19 1.39 -1.45 -8.95
CA VAL A 19 1.97 -1.89 -10.23
C VAL A 19 2.05 -3.41 -10.31
N ASN A 20 2.32 -4.07 -9.19
CA ASN A 20 2.34 -5.52 -9.12
C ASN A 20 1.80 -6.01 -7.78
N PHE A 21 1.09 -7.14 -7.84
CA PHE A 21 0.58 -7.85 -6.68
C PHE A 21 1.01 -9.31 -6.77
N ASP A 22 2.26 -9.55 -6.39
CA ASP A 22 2.78 -10.90 -6.19
C ASP A 22 2.13 -11.50 -4.92
N PRO A 23 1.94 -12.84 -4.82
CA PRO A 23 1.45 -13.49 -3.62
C PRO A 23 2.09 -13.00 -2.31
N GLU A 24 3.39 -12.67 -2.31
CA GLU A 24 4.12 -12.28 -1.10
C GLU A 24 4.42 -10.78 -0.98
N VAL A 25 4.45 -10.04 -2.10
CA VAL A 25 4.90 -8.65 -2.14
C VAL A 25 3.97 -7.79 -3.01
N LEU A 26 3.55 -6.66 -2.43
CA LEU A 26 2.88 -5.59 -3.15
C LEU A 26 3.94 -4.55 -3.59
N VAL A 27 3.92 -4.19 -4.87
CA VAL A 27 4.78 -3.11 -5.42
C VAL A 27 3.94 -1.86 -5.63
N LEU A 28 4.23 -0.83 -4.84
CA LEU A 28 3.58 0.46 -4.90
C LEU A 28 4.53 1.50 -5.49
N GLN A 29 4.24 1.98 -6.69
CA GLN A 29 4.99 3.04 -7.33
C GLN A 29 4.49 4.41 -6.85
N THR A 30 5.43 5.26 -6.45
CA THR A 30 5.19 6.67 -6.13
C THR A 30 5.96 7.56 -7.11
N LEU A 31 5.74 8.88 -7.05
CA LEU A 31 6.41 9.82 -7.97
C LEU A 31 7.95 9.73 -7.95
N ASN A 32 8.53 9.39 -6.79
CA ASN A 32 9.98 9.49 -6.59
C ASN A 32 10.69 8.13 -6.51
N LYS A 33 9.95 7.06 -6.21
CA LYS A 33 10.50 5.70 -6.06
C LYS A 33 9.40 4.65 -5.96
N ASP A 34 9.80 3.40 -6.16
CA ASP A 34 8.96 2.24 -5.91
C ASP A 34 9.14 1.73 -4.47
N PHE A 35 8.06 1.20 -3.90
CA PHE A 35 8.05 0.56 -2.59
C PHE A 35 7.62 -0.89 -2.71
N TYR A 36 8.40 -1.77 -2.09
CA TYR A 36 8.13 -3.20 -2.02
C TYR A 36 7.65 -3.51 -0.61
N ILE A 37 6.37 -3.87 -0.49
CA ILE A 37 5.68 -4.05 0.80
C ILE A 37 5.32 -5.53 0.93
N ARG A 38 5.80 -6.19 1.99
CA ARG A 38 5.41 -7.58 2.26
C ARG A 38 3.92 -7.65 2.53
N ARG A 39 3.21 -8.54 1.85
CA ARG A 39 1.76 -8.70 1.99
C ARG A 39 1.34 -8.97 3.44
N ALA A 40 2.14 -9.76 4.16
CA ALA A 40 1.89 -10.09 5.57
C ALA A 40 1.89 -8.87 6.50
N SER A 41 2.52 -7.75 6.11
CA SER A 41 2.52 -6.53 6.92
C SER A 41 1.44 -5.53 6.53
N ILE A 42 0.67 -5.80 5.47
CA ILE A 42 -0.41 -4.92 5.02
C ILE A 42 -1.60 -5.08 5.96
N ILE A 43 -2.07 -3.93 6.46
CA ILE A 43 -3.22 -3.85 7.36
C ILE A 43 -4.48 -3.53 6.55
N LYS A 44 -4.39 -2.55 5.65
CA LYS A 44 -5.53 -2.13 4.80
C LYS A 44 -5.05 -1.49 3.51
N ILE A 45 -5.76 -1.76 2.43
CA ILE A 45 -5.62 -1.08 1.14
C ILE A 45 -6.90 -0.28 0.90
N HIS A 46 -6.76 0.98 0.46
CA HIS A 46 -7.86 1.83 0.00
C HIS A 46 -7.62 2.24 -1.45
N GLU A 47 -8.61 2.00 -2.30
CA GLU A 47 -8.59 2.44 -3.68
C GLU A 47 -9.11 3.88 -3.80
N ALA A 48 -8.58 4.62 -4.77
CA ALA A 48 -9.05 5.98 -5.02
C ALA A 48 -10.43 5.88 -5.68
N GLY A 49 -11.49 6.22 -4.94
CA GLY A 49 -12.89 6.04 -5.34
C GLY A 49 -13.80 5.62 -4.19
N ASP A 50 -13.24 5.07 -3.12
CA ASP A 50 -13.96 4.61 -1.93
C ASP A 50 -14.30 5.74 -0.93
N GLU A 51 -13.88 6.98 -1.24
CA GLU A 51 -14.01 8.15 -0.36
C GLU A 51 -15.45 8.74 -0.34
N ASN A 52 -16.38 8.18 -1.12
CA ASN A 52 -17.77 8.63 -1.24
C ASN A 52 -18.80 7.79 -0.44
N ASN A 53 -18.38 6.79 0.35
CA ASN A 53 -19.28 5.92 1.12
C ASN A 53 -19.04 6.04 2.64
N ALA A 54 -19.05 7.26 3.18
CA ALA A 54 -19.03 7.54 4.61
C ALA A 54 -20.30 8.27 5.04
#